data_AF-A0A9C6TZZ1-F1
#
_entry.id   AF-A0A9C6TZZ1-F1
#
_cell.length_a   1.000
_cell.length_b   1.000
_cell.length_c   1.000
_cell.angle_alpha   90.00
_cell.angle_beta   90.00
_cell.angle_gamma   90.00
#
_symmetry.space_group_name_H-M   'P 1'
#
loop_
_entity.id
_entity.type
_entity.pdbx_description
1 polymer ?
#
loop_
_entity_poly.entity_id
_entity_poly.type
_entity_poly.pdbx_seq_one_letter_code
_entity_poly.pdbx_strand_id
1 'polypeptide(L)'
;FAFFAEVFVSNLNAACLRCLCFSITGCNATVGCSKGYCGPFYISRVYWADAGKPVFPEDDPERAGAYQDCAREYNCAANIVTNYMSRFGRVRVCFSGQQQYAPPVSEICLGCICEAVSNCNQSLRCTGDVCGVFRITWPYWADAGKPVLAQDKPEDDGAYARCANEPYCAARAVQGYMAKYAQDCTGDGVVDCYDYAALHRLGGYGCRGNLDQAFQDKFSRCMVQVAQLNGGQVN
;
A
#
# COMPACT_ATOMS: atom_id res chain seq x y z
N PHE A 1 -5.15 25.75 -13.22
CA PHE A 1 -4.85 25.69 -11.77
C PHE A 1 -4.28 24.31 -11.47
N ALA A 2 -3.02 24.24 -11.05
CA ALA A 2 -2.41 22.99 -10.60
C ALA A 2 -2.78 22.79 -9.12
N PHE A 3 -3.30 21.61 -8.79
CA PHE A 3 -3.65 21.26 -7.41
C PHE A 3 -2.67 20.22 -6.89
N PHE A 4 -2.23 20.38 -5.65
CA PHE A 4 -1.43 19.39 -4.96
C PHE A 4 -2.35 18.53 -4.11
N ALA A 5 -2.38 17.21 -4.31
CA ALA A 5 -2.85 16.30 -3.27
C ALA A 5 -1.68 15.76 -2.48
N GLU A 6 -1.96 15.54 -1.21
CA GLU A 6 -1.07 14.86 -0.29
C GLU A 6 -1.43 13.37 -0.32
N VAL A 7 -0.50 12.54 -0.80
CA VAL A 7 -0.62 11.08 -0.70
C VAL A 7 0.18 10.62 0.51
N PHE A 8 -0.46 9.86 1.39
CA PHE A 8 0.17 9.29 2.58
C PHE A 8 1.03 8.08 2.20
N VAL A 9 2.19 7.92 2.82
CA VAL A 9 3.00 6.69 2.71
C VAL A 9 2.23 5.53 3.33
N SER A 10 1.58 4.75 2.48
CA SER A 10 0.61 3.70 2.85
C SER A 10 1.24 2.47 3.50
N ASN A 11 2.58 2.35 3.55
CA ASN A 11 3.26 1.14 4.01
C ASN A 11 3.96 1.24 5.38
N LEU A 12 3.82 2.34 6.13
CA LEU A 12 4.46 2.46 7.44
C LEU A 12 3.67 1.70 8.53
N ASN A 13 3.74 0.38 8.46
CA ASN A 13 3.16 -0.55 9.43
C ASN A 13 4.24 -1.10 10.39
N ALA A 14 3.84 -1.93 11.35
CA ALA A 14 4.75 -2.56 12.31
C ALA A 14 5.87 -3.37 11.63
N ALA A 15 5.57 -4.05 10.53
CA ALA A 15 6.58 -4.79 9.75
C ALA A 15 7.63 -3.85 9.12
N CYS A 16 7.19 -2.72 8.54
CA CYS A 16 8.05 -1.69 7.98
C CYS A 16 8.93 -1.07 9.06
N LEU A 17 8.36 -0.67 10.20
CA LEU A 17 9.09 -0.13 11.34
C LEU A 17 10.13 -1.13 11.86
N ARG A 18 9.79 -2.42 11.91
CA ARG A 18 10.75 -3.48 12.26
C ARG A 18 11.89 -3.55 11.25
N CYS A 19 11.60 -3.56 9.95
CA CYS A 19 12.64 -3.54 8.91
C CYS A 19 13.54 -2.30 9.00
N LEU A 20 12.97 -1.11 9.18
CA LEU A 20 13.73 0.13 9.37
C LEU A 20 14.68 0.03 10.57
N CYS A 21 14.17 -0.44 11.71
CA CYS A 21 14.95 -0.69 12.92
C CYS A 21 16.13 -1.66 12.68
N PHE A 22 15.86 -2.79 12.00
CA PHE A 22 16.87 -3.80 11.68
C PHE A 22 17.93 -3.31 10.69
N SER A 23 17.54 -2.56 9.65
CA SER A 23 18.49 -2.04 8.66
C SER A 23 19.45 -0.98 9.22
N ILE A 24 19.06 -0.27 10.28
CA ILE A 24 19.87 0.81 10.86
C ILE A 24 20.80 0.29 11.95
N THR A 25 20.28 -0.47 12.91
CA THR A 25 21.05 -0.91 14.09
C THR A 25 21.02 -2.42 14.35
N GLY A 26 20.42 -3.21 13.45
CA GLY A 26 20.02 -4.58 13.78
C GLY A 26 18.89 -4.64 14.80
N CYS A 27 18.15 -3.52 14.96
CA CYS A 27 17.14 -3.32 15.98
C CYS A 27 17.62 -3.55 17.41
N ASN A 28 18.86 -3.14 17.67
CA ASN A 28 19.47 -3.31 18.97
C ASN A 28 19.03 -2.19 19.93
N ALA A 29 18.10 -2.49 20.82
CA ALA A 29 17.58 -1.54 21.82
C ALA A 29 18.61 -1.14 22.91
N THR A 30 19.78 -1.78 22.94
CA THR A 30 20.89 -1.37 23.83
C THR A 30 21.73 -0.24 23.26
N VAL A 31 21.48 0.16 22.01
CA VAL A 31 22.14 1.32 21.39
C VAL A 31 21.75 2.58 22.16
N GLY A 32 22.72 3.16 22.86
CA GLY A 32 22.57 4.44 23.54
C GLY A 32 22.51 5.61 22.58
N CYS A 33 22.98 6.77 23.02
CA CYS A 33 23.10 7.94 22.16
C CYS A 33 24.54 8.12 21.69
N SER A 34 24.75 8.29 20.40
CA SER A 34 26.07 8.53 19.81
C SER A 34 25.97 9.55 18.68
N LYS A 35 26.88 10.53 18.68
CA LYS A 35 26.97 11.59 17.66
C LYS A 35 25.67 12.36 17.42
N GLY A 36 24.85 12.54 18.47
CA GLY A 36 23.57 13.28 18.41
C GLY A 36 22.36 12.44 17.97
N TYR A 37 22.54 11.15 17.70
CA TYR A 37 21.48 10.20 17.38
C TYR A 37 21.30 9.18 18.50
N CYS A 38 20.07 8.75 18.75
CA CYS A 38 19.73 7.86 19.85
C CYS A 38 18.92 6.65 19.39
N GLY A 39 19.21 5.52 20.03
CA GLY A 39 18.36 4.34 20.02
C GLY A 39 18.31 3.56 18.70
N PRO A 40 17.38 2.60 18.60
CA PRO A 40 17.42 1.57 17.57
C PRO A 40 17.02 2.07 16.17
N PHE A 41 16.38 3.24 16.09
CA PHE A 41 16.06 3.93 14.84
C PHE A 41 17.05 5.05 14.48
N TYR A 42 18.10 5.26 15.28
CA TYR A 42 19.10 6.31 15.09
C TYR A 42 18.45 7.70 14.86
N ILE A 43 17.56 8.07 15.78
CA ILE A 43 16.75 9.29 15.70
C ILE A 43 17.55 10.47 16.23
N SER A 44 17.44 11.64 15.61
CA SER A 44 18.05 12.89 16.11
C SER A 44 17.06 13.73 16.92
N ARG A 45 17.59 14.66 17.74
CA ARG A 45 16.74 15.58 18.54
C ARG A 45 15.83 16.45 17.67
N VAL A 46 16.31 16.87 16.50
CA VAL A 46 15.52 17.67 15.55
C VAL A 46 14.38 16.82 14.97
N TYR A 47 14.68 15.59 14.55
CA TYR A 47 13.68 14.66 14.04
C TYR A 47 12.55 14.39 15.06
N TRP A 48 12.91 14.19 16.34
CA TRP A 48 11.95 14.06 17.44
C TRP A 48 11.09 15.33 17.65
N ALA A 49 11.71 16.51 17.58
CA ALA A 49 10.98 17.77 17.70
C ALA A 49 9.99 17.99 16.54
N ASP A 50 10.41 17.67 15.32
CA ASP A 50 9.59 17.73 14.11
C ASP A 50 8.43 16.72 14.15
N ALA A 51 8.63 15.57 14.79
CA ALA A 51 7.60 14.57 15.06
C ALA A 51 6.59 14.98 16.16
N GLY A 52 6.70 16.19 16.71
CA GLY A 52 5.79 16.69 17.74
C GLY A 52 6.19 16.32 19.17
N LYS A 53 7.48 15.99 19.40
CA LYS A 53 8.04 15.67 20.72
C LYS A 53 7.26 14.58 21.48
N PRO A 54 6.96 13.40 20.89
CA PRO A 54 6.29 12.34 21.63
C PRO A 54 7.19 11.86 22.78
N VAL A 55 6.56 11.54 23.91
CA VAL A 55 7.20 11.10 25.15
C VAL A 55 6.38 9.97 25.77
N PHE A 56 6.87 9.38 26.87
CA PHE A 56 6.07 8.45 27.64
C PHE A 56 4.84 9.14 28.26
N PRO A 57 3.74 8.42 28.54
CA PRO A 57 2.48 9.03 29.01
C PRO A 57 2.60 9.91 30.27
N GLU A 58 3.57 9.61 31.14
CA GLU A 58 3.80 10.31 32.41
C GLU A 58 4.95 11.33 32.35
N ASP A 59 5.53 11.52 31.16
CA ASP A 59 6.71 12.35 30.95
C ASP A 59 6.35 13.70 30.32
N ASP A 60 7.25 14.68 30.48
CA ASP A 60 7.07 16.04 29.97
C ASP A 60 7.84 16.22 28.65
N PRO A 61 7.17 16.59 27.53
CA PRO A 61 7.81 16.91 26.26
C PRO A 61 8.90 17.98 26.30
N GLU A 62 8.89 18.87 27.30
CA GLU A 62 9.90 19.92 27.46
C GLU A 62 11.06 19.51 28.37
N ARG A 63 10.97 18.34 29.03
CA ARG A 63 12.08 17.83 29.86
C ARG A 63 13.30 17.53 28.98
N ALA A 64 14.46 18.01 29.41
CA ALA A 64 15.70 17.91 28.63
C ALA A 64 16.12 16.47 28.25
N GLY A 65 15.72 15.47 29.03
CA GLY A 65 16.00 14.03 28.79
C GLY A 65 14.92 13.27 28.03
N ALA A 66 13.76 13.87 27.78
CA ALA A 66 12.59 13.17 27.22
C ALA A 66 12.86 12.61 25.82
N TYR A 67 13.60 13.36 25.01
CA TYR A 67 14.09 12.90 23.71
C TYR A 67 14.89 11.60 23.82
N GLN A 68 15.90 11.55 24.70
CA GLN A 68 16.80 10.40 24.83
C GLN A 68 16.05 9.19 25.38
N ASP A 69 15.11 9.40 26.29
CA ASP A 69 14.33 8.32 26.91
C ASP A 69 13.39 7.70 25.88
N CYS A 70 12.64 8.53 25.15
CA CYS A 70 11.74 8.06 24.10
C CYS A 70 12.50 7.45 22.90
N ALA A 71 13.57 8.08 22.44
CA ALA A 71 14.31 7.61 21.27
C ALA A 71 15.05 6.27 21.50
N ARG A 72 15.38 5.92 22.75
CA ARG A 72 16.07 4.66 23.10
C ARG A 72 15.12 3.47 23.27
N GLU A 73 13.83 3.71 23.48
CA GLU A 73 12.83 2.64 23.62
C GLU A 73 12.13 2.41 22.28
N TYR A 74 11.92 1.14 21.91
CA TYR A 74 11.44 0.78 20.57
C TYR A 74 10.07 1.37 20.24
N ASN A 75 9.09 1.26 21.13
CA ASN A 75 7.71 1.69 20.85
C ASN A 75 7.60 3.21 20.79
N CYS A 76 8.24 3.92 21.71
CA CYS A 76 8.27 5.37 21.74
C CYS A 76 9.05 5.90 20.52
N ALA A 77 10.19 5.31 20.17
CA ALA A 77 10.94 5.63 18.96
C ALA A 77 10.14 5.35 17.68
N ALA A 78 9.39 4.25 17.63
CA ALA A 78 8.50 3.96 16.52
C ALA A 78 7.40 5.03 16.37
N ASN A 79 6.84 5.53 17.49
CA ASN A 79 5.89 6.64 17.46
C ASN A 79 6.52 7.94 16.93
N ILE A 80 7.79 8.21 17.24
CA ILE A 80 8.53 9.35 16.64
C ILE A 80 8.55 9.21 15.11
N VAL A 81 8.94 8.04 14.60
CA VAL A 81 8.99 7.78 13.15
C VAL A 81 7.60 7.90 12.53
N THR A 82 6.58 7.30 13.14
CA THR A 82 5.19 7.37 12.67
C THR A 82 4.67 8.80 12.59
N ASN A 83 4.88 9.60 13.63
CA ASN A 83 4.43 10.99 13.66
C ASN A 83 5.18 11.85 12.64
N TYR A 84 6.50 11.66 12.54
CA TYR A 84 7.32 12.38 11.55
C TYR A 84 6.86 12.04 10.12
N MET A 85 6.70 10.76 9.79
CA MET A 85 6.24 10.33 8.47
C MET A 85 4.79 10.77 8.19
N SER A 86 3.95 10.85 9.23
CA SER A 86 2.60 11.40 9.07
C SER A 86 2.58 12.89 8.73
N ARG A 87 3.62 13.62 9.16
CA ARG A 87 3.78 15.05 8.93
C ARG A 87 4.55 15.37 7.65
N PHE A 88 5.62 14.63 7.36
CA PHE A 88 6.57 14.92 6.28
C PHE A 88 6.68 13.82 5.21
N GLY A 89 6.18 12.61 5.46
CA GLY A 89 6.12 11.52 4.48
C GLY A 89 5.05 11.69 3.41
N ARG A 90 4.45 12.88 3.28
CA ARG A 90 3.44 13.17 2.27
C ARG A 90 4.13 13.51 0.96
N VAL A 91 3.81 12.76 -0.11
CA VAL A 91 4.26 13.14 -1.45
C VAL A 91 3.26 14.15 -2.00
N ARG A 92 3.76 15.34 -2.38
CA ARG A 92 2.97 16.35 -3.10
C ARG A 92 2.96 15.98 -4.57
N VAL A 93 1.84 15.43 -5.03
CA VAL A 93 1.66 15.11 -6.45
C VAL A 93 0.98 16.30 -7.12
N CYS A 94 1.56 16.80 -8.21
CA CYS A 94 1.00 17.92 -8.98
C CYS A 94 -0.05 17.38 -9.96
N PHE A 95 -1.32 17.75 -9.77
CA PHE A 95 -2.41 17.34 -10.64
C PHE A 95 -2.78 18.44 -11.62
N SER A 96 -2.68 18.13 -12.91
CA SER A 96 -3.25 18.90 -14.00
C SER A 96 -4.68 18.43 -14.27
N GLY A 97 -5.67 19.12 -13.68
CA GLY A 97 -7.02 19.26 -14.24
C GLY A 97 -7.94 18.04 -14.41
N GLN A 98 -7.65 16.87 -13.85
CA GLN A 98 -8.63 15.77 -13.77
C GLN A 98 -8.80 15.32 -12.31
N GLN A 99 -10.06 15.09 -11.94
CA GLN A 99 -10.57 14.84 -10.60
C GLN A 99 -9.70 13.84 -9.81
N GLN A 100 -9.23 14.27 -8.64
CA GLN A 100 -8.44 13.45 -7.74
C GLN A 100 -9.32 12.36 -7.13
N TYR A 101 -9.29 11.18 -7.72
CA TYR A 101 -9.82 9.98 -7.10
C TYR A 101 -8.67 9.32 -6.36
N ALA A 102 -8.72 9.28 -5.03
CA ALA A 102 -7.86 8.36 -4.29
C ALA A 102 -8.09 6.96 -4.90
N PRO A 103 -7.04 6.20 -5.27
CA PRO A 103 -7.24 4.91 -5.90
C PRO A 103 -8.16 4.05 -5.02
N PRO A 104 -9.28 3.50 -5.53
CA PRO A 104 -10.30 2.84 -4.70
C PRO A 104 -9.75 1.59 -4.02
N VAL A 105 -8.74 0.95 -4.61
CA VAL A 105 -8.14 -0.28 -4.13
C VAL A 105 -6.89 0.04 -3.33
N SER A 106 -6.77 -0.48 -2.11
CA SER A 106 -5.55 -0.32 -1.32
C SER A 106 -4.40 -1.16 -1.89
N GLU A 107 -3.14 -0.79 -1.59
CA GLU A 107 -1.97 -1.59 -1.98
C GLU A 107 -1.99 -3.01 -1.38
N ILE A 108 -2.53 -3.14 -0.17
CA ILE A 108 -2.74 -4.43 0.48
C ILE A 108 -3.72 -5.27 -0.35
N CYS A 109 -4.82 -4.67 -0.79
CA CYS A 109 -5.82 -5.34 -1.59
C CYS A 109 -5.27 -5.74 -2.97
N LEU A 110 -4.54 -4.84 -3.65
CA LEU A 110 -3.83 -5.14 -4.88
C LEU A 110 -2.87 -6.31 -4.71
N GLY A 111 -2.09 -6.31 -3.62
CA GLY A 111 -1.18 -7.40 -3.28
C GLY A 111 -1.89 -8.74 -3.14
N CYS A 112 -3.01 -8.80 -2.42
CA CYS A 112 -3.74 -10.04 -2.23
C CYS A 112 -4.47 -10.54 -3.48
N ILE A 113 -4.99 -9.63 -4.32
CA ILE A 113 -5.53 -10.00 -5.64
C ILE A 113 -4.42 -10.61 -6.50
N CYS A 114 -3.28 -9.94 -6.57
CA CYS A 114 -2.08 -10.37 -7.30
C CYS A 114 -1.58 -11.76 -6.84
N GLU A 115 -1.54 -12.00 -5.52
CA GLU A 115 -1.16 -13.30 -4.96
C GLU A 115 -2.15 -14.40 -5.35
N ALA A 116 -3.45 -14.10 -5.27
CA ALA A 116 -4.49 -15.07 -5.61
C ALA A 116 -4.50 -15.45 -7.10
N VAL A 117 -4.28 -14.49 -8.01
CA VAL A 117 -4.32 -14.75 -9.46
C VAL A 117 -3.03 -15.33 -10.04
N SER A 118 -1.87 -15.01 -9.47
CA SER A 118 -0.57 -15.38 -10.07
C SER A 118 0.54 -15.74 -9.09
N ASN A 119 0.27 -15.76 -7.78
CA ASN A 119 1.29 -15.72 -6.72
C ASN A 119 2.26 -14.53 -6.91
N CYS A 120 1.71 -13.40 -7.37
CA CYS A 120 2.47 -12.20 -7.71
C CYS A 120 3.70 -12.44 -8.60
N ASN A 121 3.63 -13.40 -9.52
CA ASN A 121 4.74 -13.71 -10.39
C ASN A 121 4.96 -12.61 -11.45
N GLN A 122 5.88 -11.70 -11.17
CA GLN A 122 6.24 -10.58 -12.05
C GLN A 122 6.95 -11.00 -13.35
N SER A 123 7.36 -12.26 -13.46
CA SER A 123 7.92 -12.80 -14.71
C SER A 123 6.85 -13.25 -15.68
N LEU A 124 5.57 -13.29 -15.27
CA LEU A 124 4.48 -13.60 -16.18
C LEU A 124 4.35 -12.54 -17.27
N ARG A 125 4.25 -13.06 -18.49
CA ARG A 125 3.94 -12.28 -19.69
C ARG A 125 2.51 -12.58 -20.14
N CYS A 126 2.21 -12.41 -21.41
CA CYS A 126 0.93 -12.80 -22.00
C CYS A 126 0.88 -14.30 -22.28
N THR A 127 -0.23 -14.93 -21.92
CA THR A 127 -0.60 -16.29 -22.32
C THR A 127 -1.94 -16.23 -23.02
N GLY A 128 -1.93 -16.29 -24.36
CA GLY A 128 -3.11 -15.93 -25.16
C GLY A 128 -3.51 -14.48 -24.89
N ASP A 129 -4.80 -14.25 -24.62
CA ASP A 129 -5.35 -12.91 -24.38
C ASP A 129 -5.22 -12.41 -22.94
N VAL A 130 -4.55 -13.17 -22.06
CA VAL A 130 -4.41 -12.87 -20.63
C VAL A 130 -2.97 -12.50 -20.31
N CYS A 131 -2.73 -11.30 -19.78
CA CYS A 131 -1.40 -10.74 -19.59
C CYS A 131 -1.06 -10.39 -18.13
N GLY A 132 0.22 -10.60 -17.81
CA GLY A 132 0.89 -10.01 -16.66
C GLY A 132 0.50 -10.55 -15.29
N VAL A 133 1.01 -9.86 -14.27
CA VAL A 133 0.91 -10.27 -12.86
C VAL A 133 -0.54 -10.31 -12.35
N PHE A 134 -1.39 -9.44 -12.88
CA PHE A 134 -2.82 -9.40 -12.54
C PHE A 134 -3.69 -10.23 -13.50
N ARG A 135 -3.11 -11.00 -14.44
CA ARG A 135 -3.88 -11.83 -15.39
C ARG A 135 -5.03 -11.05 -16.06
N ILE A 136 -4.72 -9.84 -16.52
CA ILE A 136 -5.68 -8.89 -17.13
C ILE A 136 -5.95 -9.31 -18.56
N THR A 137 -7.17 -9.10 -19.05
CA THR A 137 -7.55 -9.26 -20.46
C THR A 137 -7.66 -7.91 -21.17
N TRP A 138 -7.64 -7.90 -22.50
CA TRP A 138 -7.84 -6.65 -23.25
C TRP A 138 -9.17 -5.93 -22.91
N PRO A 139 -10.34 -6.61 -22.82
CA PRO A 139 -11.58 -5.94 -22.43
C PRO A 139 -11.54 -5.34 -21.03
N TYR A 140 -10.90 -6.03 -20.08
CA TYR A 140 -10.69 -5.51 -18.73
C TYR A 140 -9.88 -4.21 -18.75
N TRP A 141 -8.76 -4.21 -19.47
CA TRP A 141 -7.91 -3.02 -19.63
C TRP A 141 -8.64 -1.87 -20.36
N ALA A 142 -9.46 -2.20 -21.36
CA ALA A 142 -10.26 -1.21 -22.07
C ALA A 142 -11.31 -0.55 -21.17
N ASP A 143 -12.00 -1.36 -20.38
CA ASP A 143 -12.98 -0.88 -19.39
C ASP A 143 -12.35 -0.06 -18.28
N ALA A 144 -11.10 -0.35 -17.92
CA ALA A 144 -10.33 0.41 -16.94
C ALA A 144 -9.89 1.81 -17.42
N GLY A 145 -10.30 2.22 -18.62
CA GLY A 145 -9.91 3.51 -19.19
C GLY A 145 -8.61 3.47 -19.99
N LYS A 146 -8.15 2.27 -20.39
CA LYS A 146 -6.96 2.05 -21.22
C LYS A 146 -5.69 2.75 -20.69
N PRO A 147 -5.29 2.52 -19.44
CA PRO A 147 -4.05 3.11 -18.92
C PRO A 147 -2.86 2.63 -19.74
N VAL A 148 -1.87 3.51 -19.93
CA VAL A 148 -0.68 3.20 -20.72
C VAL A 148 0.59 3.60 -19.98
N LEU A 149 1.74 3.20 -20.53
CA LEU A 149 3.05 3.73 -20.12
C LEU A 149 3.21 5.16 -20.63
N ALA A 150 4.12 5.94 -20.02
CA ALA A 150 4.24 7.38 -20.29
C ALA A 150 4.50 7.72 -21.78
N GLN A 151 5.16 6.82 -22.51
CA GLN A 151 5.51 6.97 -23.92
C GLN A 151 4.50 6.33 -24.89
N ASP A 152 3.47 5.67 -24.39
CA ASP A 152 2.46 4.96 -25.19
C ASP A 152 1.17 5.79 -25.30
N LYS A 153 0.36 5.48 -26.30
CA LYS A 153 -1.04 5.94 -26.44
C LYS A 153 -2.01 4.77 -26.29
N PRO A 154 -3.25 5.01 -25.80
CA PRO A 154 -4.28 3.97 -25.69
C PRO A 154 -4.60 3.23 -26.99
N GLU A 155 -4.34 3.85 -28.14
CA GLU A 155 -4.59 3.28 -29.46
C GLU A 155 -3.39 2.52 -30.05
N ASP A 156 -2.21 2.60 -29.43
CA ASP A 156 -1.02 1.98 -29.98
C ASP A 156 -1.12 0.45 -29.95
N ASP A 157 -0.66 -0.19 -31.03
CA ASP A 157 -0.56 -1.64 -31.09
C ASP A 157 0.31 -2.18 -29.95
N GLY A 158 -0.26 -3.12 -29.19
CA GLY A 158 0.39 -3.72 -28.03
C GLY A 158 0.44 -2.84 -26.76
N ALA A 159 -0.19 -1.66 -26.73
CA ALA A 159 -0.26 -0.81 -25.53
C ALA A 159 -0.85 -1.58 -24.33
N TYR A 160 -1.92 -2.32 -24.57
CA TYR A 160 -2.51 -3.26 -23.60
C TYR A 160 -1.46 -4.21 -23.01
N ALA A 161 -0.74 -4.94 -23.86
CA ALA A 161 0.20 -5.97 -23.42
C ALA A 161 1.39 -5.35 -22.67
N ARG A 162 1.89 -4.20 -23.11
CA ARG A 162 2.96 -3.48 -22.40
C ARG A 162 2.50 -3.00 -21.03
N CYS A 163 1.30 -2.42 -20.94
CA CYS A 163 0.73 -1.99 -19.67
C CYS A 163 0.45 -3.16 -18.72
N ALA A 164 -0.23 -4.21 -19.19
CA ALA A 164 -0.59 -5.35 -18.35
C ALA A 164 0.64 -6.11 -17.82
N ASN A 165 1.75 -6.12 -18.57
CA ASN A 165 3.02 -6.75 -18.16
C ASN A 165 3.91 -5.84 -17.30
N GLU A 166 3.53 -4.58 -17.07
CA GLU A 166 4.25 -3.65 -16.19
C GLU A 166 3.43 -3.48 -14.88
N PRO A 167 3.97 -3.85 -13.71
CA PRO A 167 3.19 -3.93 -12.47
C PRO A 167 2.42 -2.65 -12.09
N TYR A 168 3.02 -1.46 -12.27
CA TYR A 168 2.36 -0.22 -11.89
C TYR A 168 1.22 0.15 -12.86
N CYS A 169 1.42 -0.05 -14.17
CA CYS A 169 0.38 0.18 -15.17
C CYS A 169 -0.75 -0.85 -15.05
N ALA A 170 -0.41 -2.12 -14.79
CA ALA A 170 -1.39 -3.16 -14.51
C ALA A 170 -2.21 -2.85 -13.26
N ALA A 171 -1.58 -2.37 -12.18
CA ALA A 171 -2.29 -1.90 -10.99
C ALA A 171 -3.21 -0.72 -11.33
N ARG A 172 -2.78 0.25 -12.14
CA ARG A 172 -3.68 1.32 -12.62
C ARG A 172 -4.88 0.79 -13.39
N ALA A 173 -4.72 -0.28 -14.17
CA ALA A 173 -5.85 -0.94 -14.84
C ALA A 173 -6.81 -1.59 -13.83
N VAL A 174 -6.31 -2.25 -12.79
CA VAL A 174 -7.18 -2.77 -11.71
C VAL A 174 -7.93 -1.63 -11.02
N GLN A 175 -7.24 -0.53 -10.68
CA GLN A 175 -7.85 0.66 -10.06
C GLN A 175 -8.96 1.26 -10.93
N GLY A 176 -8.70 1.46 -12.22
CA GLY A 176 -9.68 2.00 -13.17
C GLY A 176 -10.88 1.08 -13.34
N TYR A 177 -10.66 -0.24 -13.38
CA TYR A 177 -11.74 -1.21 -13.46
C TYR A 177 -12.64 -1.18 -12.22
N MET A 178 -12.04 -1.12 -11.02
CA MET A 178 -12.82 -0.99 -9.77
C MET A 178 -13.54 0.34 -9.70
N ALA A 179 -12.92 1.45 -10.13
CA ALA A 179 -13.61 2.74 -10.20
C ALA A 179 -14.86 2.69 -11.10
N LYS A 180 -14.85 1.87 -12.16
CA LYS A 180 -15.99 1.70 -13.06
C LYS A 180 -17.07 0.75 -12.54
N TYR A 181 -16.66 -0.36 -11.90
CA TYR A 181 -17.57 -1.48 -11.58
C TYR A 181 -17.76 -1.75 -10.08
N ALA A 182 -17.19 -0.92 -9.20
CA ALA A 182 -17.34 -1.06 -7.75
C ALA A 182 -18.82 -1.21 -7.35
N GLN A 183 -19.12 -2.31 -6.68
CA GLN A 183 -20.44 -2.66 -6.18
C GLN A 183 -20.31 -3.72 -5.09
N ASP A 184 -21.34 -3.87 -4.28
CA ASP A 184 -21.43 -4.91 -3.26
C ASP A 184 -21.73 -6.27 -3.92
N CYS A 185 -20.68 -7.05 -4.05
CA CYS A 185 -20.64 -8.37 -4.68
C CYS A 185 -20.85 -9.49 -3.65
N THR A 186 -20.44 -9.27 -2.40
CA THR A 186 -20.60 -10.25 -1.31
C THR A 186 -21.99 -10.21 -0.67
N GLY A 187 -22.70 -9.08 -0.79
CA GLY A 187 -24.03 -8.85 -0.24
C GLY A 187 -24.03 -8.44 1.23
N ASP A 188 -22.91 -7.94 1.75
CA ASP A 188 -22.75 -7.57 3.17
C ASP A 188 -23.06 -6.08 3.45
N GLY A 189 -23.39 -5.31 2.41
CA GLY A 189 -23.74 -3.89 2.51
C GLY A 189 -22.53 -2.94 2.48
N VAL A 190 -21.31 -3.44 2.32
CA VAL A 190 -20.09 -2.65 2.18
C VAL A 190 -19.45 -2.94 0.82
N VAL A 191 -18.70 -1.99 0.29
CA VAL A 191 -17.84 -2.22 -0.89
C VAL A 191 -16.40 -2.18 -0.42
N ASP A 192 -15.76 -3.33 -0.34
CA ASP A 192 -14.39 -3.47 0.16
C ASP A 192 -13.50 -4.36 -0.72
N CYS A 193 -12.39 -4.82 -0.17
CA CYS A 193 -11.43 -5.63 -0.91
C CYS A 193 -11.98 -7.01 -1.33
N TYR A 194 -12.91 -7.59 -0.56
CA TYR A 194 -13.55 -8.85 -0.92
C TYR A 194 -14.40 -8.68 -2.18
N ASP A 195 -15.11 -7.55 -2.32
CA ASP A 195 -15.85 -7.22 -3.53
C ASP A 195 -14.91 -6.97 -4.71
N TYR A 196 -13.81 -6.25 -4.50
CA TYR A 196 -12.81 -6.01 -5.54
C TYR A 196 -12.14 -7.30 -6.03
N ALA A 197 -11.89 -8.26 -5.13
CA ALA A 197 -11.38 -9.58 -5.53
C ALA A 197 -12.41 -10.34 -6.37
N ALA A 198 -13.69 -10.30 -5.99
CA ALA A 198 -14.77 -10.91 -6.76
C ALA A 198 -14.93 -10.27 -8.15
N LEU A 199 -14.92 -8.92 -8.20
CA LEU A 199 -14.96 -8.15 -9.44
C LEU A 199 -13.78 -8.46 -10.36
N HIS A 200 -12.57 -8.57 -9.80
CA HIS A 200 -11.39 -8.89 -10.60
C HIS A 200 -11.49 -10.29 -11.21
N ARG A 201 -11.99 -11.26 -10.44
CA ARG A 201 -12.01 -12.67 -10.84
C ARG A 201 -13.18 -13.02 -11.76
N LEU A 202 -14.36 -12.43 -11.52
CA LEU A 202 -15.61 -12.77 -12.22
C LEU A 202 -16.11 -11.67 -13.18
N GLY A 203 -15.49 -10.48 -13.13
CA GLY A 203 -15.91 -9.31 -13.89
C GLY A 203 -17.11 -8.57 -13.29
N GLY A 204 -17.35 -7.36 -13.79
CA GLY A 204 -18.39 -6.45 -13.30
C GLY A 204 -19.79 -7.06 -13.24
N TYR A 205 -20.23 -7.76 -14.28
CA TYR A 205 -21.59 -8.32 -14.33
C TYR A 205 -21.73 -9.67 -13.62
N GLY A 206 -20.61 -10.32 -13.30
CA GLY A 206 -20.57 -11.68 -12.76
C GLY A 206 -20.17 -11.76 -11.29
N CYS A 207 -19.89 -10.64 -10.61
CA CYS A 207 -19.19 -10.65 -9.32
C CYS A 207 -19.94 -11.33 -8.16
N ARG A 208 -21.27 -11.49 -8.26
CA ARG A 208 -22.08 -12.28 -7.30
C ARG A 208 -22.07 -13.79 -7.57
N GLY A 209 -21.32 -14.24 -8.58
CA GLY A 209 -21.16 -15.64 -8.91
C GLY A 209 -20.23 -16.37 -7.94
N ASN A 210 -20.14 -17.69 -8.11
CA ASN A 210 -19.24 -18.50 -7.29
C ASN A 210 -17.79 -18.30 -7.73
N LEU A 211 -16.95 -17.84 -6.81
CA LEU A 211 -15.49 -17.83 -6.99
C LEU A 211 -14.94 -19.25 -6.90
N ASP A 212 -13.89 -19.57 -7.66
CA ASP A 212 -13.22 -20.86 -7.50
C ASP A 212 -12.50 -20.94 -6.14
N GLN A 213 -12.55 -22.12 -5.51
CA GLN A 213 -12.05 -22.32 -4.15
C GLN A 213 -10.56 -21.96 -4.03
N ALA A 214 -9.76 -22.30 -5.05
CA ALA A 214 -8.32 -22.06 -5.03
C ALA A 214 -8.00 -20.55 -4.98
N PHE A 215 -8.74 -19.73 -5.73
CA PHE A 215 -8.64 -18.28 -5.65
C PHE A 215 -9.08 -17.75 -4.28
N GLN A 216 -10.26 -18.17 -3.80
CA GLN A 216 -10.81 -17.73 -2.50
C GLN A 216 -9.84 -18.02 -1.34
N ASP A 217 -9.29 -19.23 -1.30
CA ASP A 217 -8.39 -19.67 -0.23
C ASP A 217 -7.09 -18.86 -0.22
N LYS A 218 -6.51 -18.62 -1.39
CA LYS A 218 -5.28 -17.81 -1.50
C LYS A 218 -5.52 -16.36 -1.11
N PHE A 219 -6.59 -15.76 -1.64
CA PHE A 219 -6.94 -14.38 -1.35
C PHE A 219 -7.21 -14.18 0.14
N SER A 220 -8.08 -15.00 0.74
CA SER A 220 -8.46 -14.88 2.15
C SER A 220 -7.26 -15.10 3.08
N ARG A 221 -6.38 -16.06 2.74
CA ARG A 221 -5.14 -16.27 3.48
C ARG A 221 -4.24 -15.05 3.44
N CYS A 222 -4.07 -14.42 2.27
CA CYS A 222 -3.31 -13.19 2.16
C CYS A 222 -3.91 -12.09 3.05
N MET A 223 -5.22 -11.88 2.98
CA MET A 223 -5.92 -10.86 3.78
C MET A 223 -5.73 -11.05 5.29
N VAL A 224 -5.76 -12.29 5.78
CA VAL A 224 -5.48 -12.59 7.19
C VAL A 224 -4.01 -12.32 7.53
N GLN A 225 -3.07 -12.77 6.69
CA GLN A 225 -1.64 -12.59 6.93
C GLN A 225 -1.24 -11.11 6.99
N VAL A 226 -1.72 -10.30 6.05
CA VAL A 226 -1.44 -8.86 6.04
C VAL A 226 -2.10 -8.14 7.22
N ALA A 227 -3.29 -8.57 7.66
CA ALA A 227 -3.91 -8.02 8.87
C ALA A 227 -3.06 -8.29 10.13
N GLN A 228 -2.54 -9.52 10.28
CA GLN A 228 -1.65 -9.89 11.38
C GLN A 228 -0.33 -9.10 11.36
N LEU A 229 0.25 -8.88 10.18
CA LEU A 229 1.50 -8.11 10.02
C LEU A 229 1.31 -6.60 10.24
N ASN A 230 0.09 -6.10 10.07
CA ASN A 230 -0.27 -4.68 10.27
C ASN A 230 -0.69 -4.35 11.71
N GLY A 231 -0.59 -5.29 12.66
CA GLY A 231 -0.94 -5.06 14.06
C GLY A 231 -2.44 -5.23 14.38
N GLY A 232 -3.21 -5.87 13.49
CA GLY A 232 -4.56 -6.31 13.79
C GLY A 232 -4.50 -7.51 14.74
N GLN A 233 -4.86 -7.31 16.01
CA GLN A 233 -5.27 -8.41 16.86
C GLN A 233 -6.55 -9.02 16.27
N VAL A 234 -6.41 -10.20 15.68
CA VAL A 234 -7.52 -11.12 15.50
C VAL A 234 -7.90 -11.62 16.89
N ASN A 235 -9.02 -11.14 17.41
CA ASN A 235 -9.75 -11.83 18.47
C ASN A 235 -10.49 -13.02 17.86
#